data_AF-A0AAE0GRJ7-F1
#
_entry.id   AF-A0AAE0GRJ7-F1
#
_cell.length_a   1.000
_cell.length_b   1.000
_cell.length_c   1.000
_cell.angle_alpha   90.00
_cell.angle_beta   90.00
_cell.angle_gamma   90.00
#
_symmetry.space_group_name_H-M   'P 1'
#
loop_
_entity.id
_entity.type
_entity.pdbx_description
1 polymer ?
#
loop_
_entity_poly.entity_id
_entity_poly.type
_entity_poly.pdbx_seq_one_letter_code
_entity_poly.pdbx_strand_id
1 'polypeptide(L)' 'GDNNYGDDKVLYAPGQEWLNRKHIMGRAVGYLPYVGMVTIIMNDFPYVKYLLIFVLGLLVVTSKE' A
#
# COMPACT_ATOMS: atom_id res chain seq x y z
N GLY A 1 -10.61 -0.42 8.79
CA GLY A 1 -9.71 -1.44 9.34
C GLY A 1 -8.80 -1.95 8.27
N ASP A 2 -7.53 -2.05 8.62
CA ASP A 2 -6.66 -3.12 8.13
C ASP A 2 -7.12 -4.47 8.72
N ASN A 3 -6.34 -5.54 8.51
CA ASN A 3 -6.68 -6.88 8.97
C ASN A 3 -5.78 -7.30 10.13
N ASN A 4 -5.99 -6.71 11.30
CA ASN A 4 -5.25 -7.04 12.52
C ASN A 4 -6.21 -7.45 13.66
N TYR A 5 -5.66 -7.99 14.75
CA TYR A 5 -6.46 -8.49 15.89
C TYR A 5 -6.93 -7.38 16.85
N GLY A 6 -6.39 -6.16 16.71
CA GLY A 6 -6.67 -5.04 17.59
C GLY A 6 -7.95 -4.30 17.22
N ASP A 7 -8.54 -3.64 18.20
CA ASP A 7 -9.65 -2.71 17.96
C ASP A 7 -9.10 -1.34 17.51
N ASP A 8 -9.62 -0.82 16.39
CA ASP A 8 -9.29 0.52 15.85
C ASP A 8 -9.63 1.67 16.83
N LYS A 9 -10.43 1.42 17.89
CA LYS A 9 -10.79 2.41 18.91
C LYS A 9 -9.61 3.13 19.56
N VAL A 10 -8.45 2.46 19.68
CA VAL A 10 -7.24 3.07 20.27
C VAL A 10 -6.67 4.23 19.45
N LEU A 11 -7.07 4.35 18.18
CA LEU A 11 -6.65 5.44 17.30
C LEU A 11 -7.48 6.72 17.50
N TYR A 12 -8.51 6.68 18.36
CA TYR A 12 -9.43 7.79 18.61
C TYR A 12 -9.31 8.36 20.02
N ALA A 13 -9.91 9.52 20.25
CA ALA A 13 -9.87 10.20 21.54
C ALA A 13 -10.47 9.34 22.67
N PRO A 14 -9.96 9.46 23.92
CA PRO A 14 -10.50 8.71 25.05
C PRO A 14 -12.02 8.89 25.22
N GLY A 15 -12.74 7.78 25.36
CA GLY A 15 -14.21 7.77 25.50
C GLY A 15 -14.98 7.96 24.18
N GLN A 16 -14.31 8.07 23.03
CA GLN A 16 -14.96 8.17 21.73
C GLN A 16 -15.29 6.78 21.17
N GLU A 17 -16.46 6.26 21.56
CA GLU A 17 -16.94 4.94 21.09
C GLU A 17 -17.53 4.98 19.66
N TRP A 18 -18.00 6.13 19.19
CA TRP A 18 -18.71 6.25 17.91
C TRP A 18 -18.26 7.44 17.07
N LEU A 19 -18.23 7.24 15.74
CA LEU A 19 -18.02 8.30 14.77
C LEU A 19 -19.35 8.98 14.41
N ASN A 20 -19.36 10.31 14.42
CA ASN A 20 -20.48 11.11 13.95
C ASN A 20 -20.22 11.55 12.51
N ARG A 21 -21.28 11.89 11.76
CA ARG A 21 -21.17 12.31 10.35
C ARG A 21 -20.18 13.46 10.13
N LYS A 22 -20.07 14.38 11.09
CA LYS A 22 -19.10 15.49 11.08
C LYS A 22 -17.63 15.06 11.14
N HIS A 23 -17.35 13.83 11.60
CA HIS A 23 -16.00 13.26 11.64
C HIS A 23 -15.62 12.56 10.32
N ILE A 24 -16.58 12.34 9.41
CA ILE A 24 -16.36 11.64 8.15
C ILE A 24 -15.96 12.67 7.08
N MET A 25 -14.70 12.65 6.68
CA MET A 25 -14.17 13.55 5.64
C MET A 25 -14.53 13.10 4.21
N GLY A 26 -14.74 11.80 3.99
CA GLY A 26 -15.01 11.25 2.67
C GLY A 26 -15.25 9.74 2.69
N ARG A 27 -15.43 9.16 1.50
CA ARG A 27 -15.64 7.73 1.30
C ARG A 27 -14.77 7.24 0.15
N ALA A 28 -14.22 6.03 0.27
CA ALA A 28 -13.56 5.36 -0.85
C ALA A 28 -14.58 5.07 -1.97
N VAL A 29 -14.31 5.59 -3.16
CA VAL A 29 -15.16 5.44 -4.36
C VAL A 29 -14.64 4.37 -5.33
N GLY A 30 -13.40 3.90 -5.14
CA GLY A 30 -12.78 2.84 -5.91
C GLY A 30 -11.52 2.33 -5.22
N TYR A 31 -11.07 1.13 -5.58
CA TYR A 31 -9.85 0.52 -5.05
C TYR A 31 -9.22 -0.42 -6.09
N LEU A 32 -7.91 -0.64 -6.00
CA LEU A 32 -7.17 -1.55 -6.88
C LEU A 32 -6.59 -2.70 -6.04
N PRO A 33 -7.24 -3.89 -6.02
CA PRO A 33 -6.98 -4.91 -5.00
C PRO A 33 -5.59 -5.59 -5.00
N TYR A 34 -4.71 -5.31 -5.95
CA TYR A 34 -3.43 -6.07 -6.07
C TYR A 34 -2.19 -5.22 -6.32
N VAL A 35 -2.33 -3.91 -6.53
CA VAL A 35 -1.19 -3.04 -6.84
C VAL A 35 -0.15 -3.08 -5.71
N GLY A 36 -0.60 -3.12 -4.46
CA GLY A 36 0.29 -3.22 -3.30
C GLY A 36 1.10 -4.51 -3.22
N MET A 37 0.67 -5.60 -3.88
CA MET A 37 1.41 -6.87 -3.87
C MET A 37 2.77 -6.74 -4.54
N VAL A 38 2.90 -5.88 -5.56
CA VAL A 38 4.18 -5.62 -6.22
C VAL A 38 5.20 -5.11 -5.19
N THR A 39 4.80 -4.16 -4.34
CA THR A 39 5.64 -3.61 -3.29
C THR A 39 6.00 -4.66 -2.23
N ILE A 40 5.03 -5.48 -1.81
CA ILE A 40 5.27 -6.56 -0.84
C ILE A 40 6.30 -7.55 -1.39
N ILE A 41 6.13 -8.01 -2.63
CA ILE A 41 7.07 -8.95 -3.26
C ILE A 41 8.47 -8.33 -3.39
N MET A 42 8.58 -7.06 -3.78
CA MET A 42 9.86 -6.35 -3.87
C MET A 42 10.55 -6.18 -2.50
N ASN A 43 9.78 -6.10 -1.42
CA ASN A 43 10.30 -5.99 -0.06
C ASN A 43 10.75 -7.35 0.49
N ASP A 44 9.89 -8.37 0.35
CA ASP A 44 10.11 -9.70 0.93
C ASP A 44 11.16 -10.50 0.15
N PHE A 45 11.33 -10.21 -1.14
CA PHE A 45 12.33 -10.84 -2.00
C PHE A 45 13.26 -9.77 -2.61
N PRO A 46 14.32 -9.33 -1.90
CA PRO A 46 15.23 -8.28 -2.37
C PRO A 46 15.83 -8.55 -3.75
N TYR A 47 16.03 -9.82 -4.11
CA TYR A 47 16.51 -10.24 -5.43
C TYR A 47 15.60 -9.80 -6.58
N VAL A 48 14.28 -9.74 -6.36
CA VAL A 48 13.31 -9.27 -7.36
C VAL A 48 13.56 -7.79 -7.67
N LYS A 49 13.87 -6.98 -6.66
CA LYS A 49 14.24 -5.56 -6.86
C LYS A 49 15.51 -5.45 -7.73
N TYR A 50 16.54 -6.22 -7.44
CA TYR A 50 17.79 -6.17 -8.22
C TYR A 50 17.60 -6.66 -9.66
N LEU A 51 16.82 -7.73 -9.86
CA LEU A 51 16.47 -8.23 -11.18
C LEU A 51 15.70 -7.17 -11.99
N LEU A 52 14.73 -6.49 -11.37
CA LEU A 52 13.96 -5.44 -12.02
C LEU A 52 14.87 -4.29 -12.46
N ILE A 53 15.77 -3.82 -11.60
CA ILE A 53 16.75 -2.77 -11.95
C ILE A 53 17.66 -3.23 -13.09
N PHE A 54 18.12 -4.48 -13.05
CA PHE A 54 18.95 -5.04 -14.10
C PHE A 54 18.23 -5.10 -15.45
N VAL A 55 16.99 -5.58 -15.48
CA VAL A 55 16.16 -5.62 -16.70
C VAL A 55 15.88 -4.22 -17.22
N LEU A 56 15.56 -3.27 -16.34
CA LEU A 56 15.37 -1.87 -16.73
C LEU A 56 16.65 -1.25 -17.28
N GLY A 57 17.81 -1.52 -16.66
CA GLY A 57 19.10 -1.07 -17.14
C GLY A 57 19.45 -1.66 -18.52
N LEU A 58 19.23 -2.96 -18.72
CA LEU A 58 19.38 -3.59 -20.03
C LEU A 58 18.41 -3.01 -21.05
N LEU A 59 17.15 -2.78 -20.68
CA LEU A 59 16.17 -2.17 -21.55
C LEU A 59 16.68 -0.80 -22.00
N VAL A 60 17.10 0.06 -21.07
CA VAL A 60 17.64 1.39 -21.38
C VAL A 60 18.86 1.33 -22.30
N VAL A 61 19.80 0.41 -22.05
CA VAL A 61 21.01 0.25 -22.88
C VAL A 61 20.69 -0.31 -24.27
N THR A 62 19.70 -1.20 -24.38
CA THR A 62 19.29 -1.82 -25.65
C THR A 62 18.31 -0.98 -26.45
N SER A 63 17.54 -0.10 -25.79
CA SER A 63 16.78 0.96 -26.44
C SER A 63 17.76 2.03 -26.94
N LYS A 64 18.35 1.76 -28.11
CA LYS A 64 18.80 2.82 -29.01
C LYS A 64 17.54 3.46 -29.57
N GLU A 65 17.44 4.78 -29.45
CA GLU A 65 16.37 5.66 -29.98
C GLU A 65 15.07 4.96 -30.42
#